data_AF-A0A2J8XS40-F1
#
_entry.id   AF-A0A2J8XS40-F1
#
_cell.length_a   1.000
_cell.length_b   1.000
_cell.length_c   1.000
_cell.angle_alpha   90.00
_cell.angle_beta   90.00
_cell.angle_gamma   90.00
#
_symmetry.space_group_name_H-M   'P 1'
#
loop_
_entity.id
_entity.type
_entity.pdbx_description
1 polymer ?
#
loop_
_entity_poly.entity_id
_entity_poly.type
_entity_poly.pdbx_seq_one_letter_code
_entity_poly.pdbx_strand_id
1 'polypeptide(L)'
;MRTLFNLLWLALACSPVHATLSKSDAKKAASKTLLEKSQFSDKPVQERGLVVTDLKAESVVLEHRSYCSAKARDRHFAGDVLGY
;
A
#
# COMPACT_ATOMS: atom_id res chain seq x y z
N MET A 1 15.76 35.77 36.88
CA MET A 1 16.05 34.35 37.21
C MET A 1 14.81 33.50 37.48
N ARG A 2 13.87 33.94 38.34
CA ARG A 2 12.62 33.17 38.62
C ARG A 2 11.70 32.97 37.41
N THR A 3 11.57 33.97 36.54
CA THR A 3 10.69 33.91 35.35
C THR A 3 11.16 32.90 34.31
N LEU A 4 12.48 32.77 34.12
CA LEU A 4 13.09 31.80 33.21
C LEU A 4 12.87 30.36 33.69
N PHE A 5 12.97 30.12 35.00
CA PHE A 5 12.66 28.82 35.58
C PHE A 5 11.20 28.43 35.39
N ASN A 6 10.27 29.39 35.53
CA ASN A 6 8.85 29.13 35.31
C ASN A 6 8.54 28.85 33.83
N LEU A 7 9.19 29.56 32.89
CA LEU A 7 9.05 29.28 31.45
C LEU A 7 9.59 27.89 31.09
N LEU A 8 10.74 27.51 31.67
CA LEU A 8 11.35 26.20 31.46
C LEU A 8 10.47 25.08 32.01
N TRP A 9 9.86 25.28 33.19
CA TRP A 9 8.90 24.36 33.78
C TRP A 9 7.63 24.22 32.93
N LEU A 10 7.12 25.33 32.39
CA LEU A 10 5.97 25.32 31.49
C LEU A 10 6.29 24.58 30.18
N ALA A 11 7.47 24.80 29.60
CA ALA A 11 7.93 24.10 28.40
C ALA A 11 8.15 22.60 28.63
N LEU A 12 8.62 22.21 29.82
CA LEU A 12 8.81 20.80 30.20
C LEU A 12 7.48 20.10 30.49
N ALA A 13 6.51 20.79 31.09
CA ALA A 13 5.15 20.29 31.28
C ALA A 13 4.35 20.20 29.97
N CYS A 14 4.64 21.08 29.01
CA CYS A 14 4.10 21.06 27.64
C CYS A 14 4.97 20.23 26.67
N SER A 15 5.84 19.36 27.18
CA SER A 15 6.57 18.44 26.32
C SER A 15 5.54 17.61 25.52
N PRO A 16 5.69 17.52 24.19
CA PRO A 16 4.75 16.77 23.38
C PRO A 16 4.97 15.31 23.73
N VAL A 17 4.19 14.81 24.68
CA VAL A 17 4.00 13.38 24.89
C VAL A 17 3.55 12.87 23.53
N HIS A 18 4.49 12.29 22.79
CA HIS A 18 4.20 11.60 21.54
C HIS A 18 3.26 10.47 21.92
N ALA A 19 1.98 10.79 21.75
CA ALA A 19 0.86 9.93 22.02
C ALA A 19 1.14 8.59 21.34
N THR A 20 0.96 7.53 22.14
CA THR A 20 0.53 6.20 21.72
C THR A 20 0.40 6.04 20.21
N LEU A 21 1.23 5.17 19.63
CA LEU A 21 1.19 4.61 18.28
C LEU A 21 -0.26 4.30 17.81
N SER A 22 -1.03 5.33 17.47
CA SER A 22 -2.38 5.21 16.95
C SER A 22 -2.28 5.16 15.44
N LYS A 23 -2.91 4.16 14.85
CA LYS A 23 -2.94 3.89 13.40
C LYS A 23 -3.55 5.03 12.56
N SER A 24 -3.97 6.12 13.20
CA SER A 24 -4.67 7.26 12.58
C SER A 24 -3.75 8.44 12.24
N ASP A 25 -2.43 8.30 12.33
CA ASP A 25 -1.52 9.34 11.88
C ASP A 25 -1.61 9.55 10.36
N ALA A 26 -2.31 10.59 9.96
CA ALA A 26 -2.53 10.99 8.57
C ALA A 26 -1.23 11.27 7.81
N LYS A 27 -0.09 11.46 8.51
CA LYS A 27 1.21 11.66 7.87
C LYS A 27 1.87 10.36 7.41
N LYS A 28 1.38 9.19 7.85
CA LYS A 28 1.85 7.88 7.37
C LYS A 28 1.06 7.36 6.16
N ALA A 29 -0.07 8.01 5.83
CA ALA A 29 -0.89 7.63 4.68
C ALA A 29 -0.25 8.03 3.34
N ALA A 30 0.59 9.06 3.31
CA ALA A 30 1.13 9.61 2.06
C ALA A 30 2.39 8.89 1.52
N SER A 31 3.04 8.03 2.31
CA SER A 31 4.30 7.37 1.92
C SER A 31 4.20 5.85 1.78
N LYS A 32 3.04 5.27 2.11
CA LYS A 32 2.71 3.86 1.86
C LYS A 32 1.60 3.66 0.83
N THR A 33 1.23 4.70 0.08
CA THR A 33 0.55 4.58 -1.21
C THR A 33 1.53 3.97 -2.22
N LEU A 34 1.84 2.70 -2.03
CA LEU A 34 2.23 1.85 -3.13
C LEU A 34 1.07 1.98 -4.12
N LEU A 35 1.39 2.54 -5.28
CA LEU A 35 0.47 2.99 -6.33
C LEU A 35 -0.32 1.78 -6.84
N GLU A 36 -1.32 1.29 -6.12
CA GLU A 36 -2.14 0.17 -6.60
C GLU A 36 -2.77 0.59 -7.93
N LYS A 37 -2.52 -0.16 -9.00
CA LYS A 37 -3.23 0.05 -10.26
C LYS A 37 -4.66 -0.42 -10.08
N SER A 38 -5.56 0.54 -9.92
CA SER A 38 -7.02 0.30 -9.86
C SER A 38 -7.65 0.13 -11.25
N GLN A 39 -6.94 0.53 -12.32
CA GLN A 39 -7.43 0.40 -13.69
C GLN A 39 -7.18 -1.01 -14.25
N PHE A 40 -8.14 -1.51 -15.02
CA PHE A 40 -8.00 -2.76 -15.77
C PHE A 40 -6.88 -2.67 -16.81
N SER A 41 -6.25 -3.80 -17.09
CA SER A 41 -5.20 -3.89 -18.11
C SER A 41 -5.76 -4.32 -19.46
N ASP A 42 -5.19 -3.82 -20.55
CA ASP A 42 -5.55 -4.25 -21.90
C ASP A 42 -5.05 -5.67 -22.21
N LYS A 43 -3.97 -6.10 -21.54
CA LYS A 43 -3.30 -7.38 -21.78
C LYS A 43 -3.25 -8.23 -20.50
N PRO A 44 -3.33 -9.57 -20.63
CA PRO A 44 -3.26 -10.47 -19.48
C PRO A 44 -1.81 -10.55 -18.96
N VAL A 45 -1.64 -11.01 -17.72
CA VAL A 45 -0.35 -11.00 -17.00
C VAL A 45 0.76 -11.80 -17.72
N GLN A 46 0.38 -12.83 -18.49
CA GLN A 46 1.26 -13.66 -19.29
C GLN A 46 1.95 -12.86 -20.41
N GLU A 47 1.21 -11.96 -21.07
CA GLU A 47 1.73 -11.11 -22.16
C GLU A 47 2.53 -9.91 -21.63
N ARG A 48 2.40 -9.60 -20.33
CA ARG A 48 3.03 -8.45 -19.68
C ARG A 48 4.39 -8.78 -19.05
N GLY A 49 4.83 -10.04 -19.12
CA GLY A 49 6.07 -10.46 -18.48
C GLY A 49 6.03 -10.40 -16.96
N LEU A 50 4.84 -10.49 -16.35
CA LEU A 50 4.69 -10.48 -14.89
C LEU A 50 4.83 -11.88 -14.27
N VAL A 51 4.85 -12.93 -15.09
CA VAL A 51 5.09 -14.31 -14.66
C VAL A 51 6.61 -14.54 -14.66
N VAL A 52 7.25 -14.16 -13.55
CA VAL A 52 8.71 -14.24 -13.36
C VAL A 52 9.05 -15.04 -12.11
N THR A 53 10.23 -15.64 -12.10
CA THR A 53 10.76 -16.37 -10.95
C THR A 53 11.29 -15.43 -9.87
N ASP A 54 11.85 -14.28 -10.25
CA ASP A 54 12.31 -13.23 -9.33
C ASP A 54 11.17 -12.24 -9.04
N LEU A 55 10.39 -12.53 -8.00
CA LEU A 55 9.22 -11.75 -7.62
C LEU A 55 9.58 -10.61 -6.66
N LYS A 56 9.14 -9.40 -7.01
CA LYS A 56 9.19 -8.23 -6.12
C LYS A 56 7.84 -7.99 -5.49
N ALA A 57 7.81 -7.85 -4.17
CA ALA A 57 6.58 -7.61 -3.41
C ALA A 57 5.85 -6.35 -3.91
N GLU A 58 6.62 -5.33 -4.29
CA GLU A 58 6.08 -4.07 -4.80
C GLU A 58 5.32 -4.27 -6.11
N SER A 59 5.82 -5.13 -7.00
CA SER A 59 5.17 -5.41 -8.28
C SER A 59 3.86 -6.17 -8.09
N VAL A 60 3.78 -7.05 -7.09
CA VAL A 60 2.54 -7.79 -6.79
C VAL A 60 1.49 -6.84 -6.26
N VAL A 61 1.82 -6.01 -5.26
CA VAL A 61 0.85 -5.07 -4.69
C VAL A 61 0.42 -4.03 -5.73
N LEU A 62 1.34 -3.60 -6.60
CA LEU A 62 1.04 -2.71 -7.73
C LEU A 62 0.02 -3.32 -8.71
N GLU A 63 0.17 -4.59 -9.08
CA GLU A 63 -0.53 -5.18 -10.24
C GLU A 63 -1.69 -6.12 -9.88
N HIS A 64 -1.83 -6.56 -8.62
CA HIS A 64 -2.79 -7.61 -8.25
C HIS A 64 -4.25 -7.33 -8.61
N ARG A 65 -4.66 -6.05 -8.66
CA ARG A 65 -6.03 -5.63 -9.02
C ARG A 65 -6.22 -5.38 -10.52
N SER A 66 -5.12 -5.24 -11.26
CA SER A 66 -5.13 -4.84 -12.68
C SER A 66 -5.25 -6.06 -13.60
N TYR A 67 -6.37 -6.79 -13.50
CA TYR A 67 -6.66 -7.90 -14.42
C TYR A 67 -7.13 -7.41 -15.79
N CYS A 68 -7.08 -8.30 -16.79
CA CYS A 68 -7.54 -8.02 -18.14
C CYS A 68 -9.05 -8.26 -18.26
N SER A 69 -9.84 -7.18 -18.17
CA SER A 69 -11.31 -7.27 -18.26
C SER A 69 -11.78 -7.72 -19.65
N ALA A 70 -11.10 -7.27 -20.71
CA ALA A 70 -11.45 -7.60 -22.10
C ALA A 70 -11.37 -9.11 -22.39
N LYS A 71 -10.39 -9.81 -21.81
CA LYS A 71 -10.17 -11.26 -21.96
C LYS A 71 -10.66 -12.08 -20.76
N ALA A 72 -11.46 -11.50 -19.86
CA ALA A 72 -11.88 -12.17 -18.62
C ALA A 72 -12.80 -13.39 -18.85
N ARG A 73 -13.45 -13.46 -20.02
CA ARG A 73 -14.30 -14.60 -20.41
C ARG A 73 -13.54 -15.65 -21.22
N ASP A 74 -12.31 -15.37 -21.63
CA ASP A 74 -11.51 -16.28 -22.43
C ASP A 74 -10.84 -17.32 -21.53
N ARG A 75 -10.90 -18.60 -21.93
CA ARG A 75 -10.20 -19.67 -21.22
C ARG A 75 -8.77 -19.78 -21.73
N HIS A 76 -7.81 -19.55 -20.83
CA HIS A 76 -6.39 -19.81 -21.08
C HIS A 76 -5.92 -21.18 -20.57
N PHE A 77 -6.83 -21.97 -19.98
CA PHE A 77 -6.58 -23.33 -19.50
C PHE A 77 -7.55 -24.30 -20.16
N ALA A 78 -7.00 -25.39 -20.73
CA ALA A 78 -7.77 -26.35 -21.53
C ALA A 78 -8.54 -27.38 -20.69
N GLY A 79 -8.09 -27.68 -19.47
CA GLY A 79 -8.74 -28.65 -18.59
C GLY A 79 -9.96 -28.06 -17.87
N ASP A 80 -10.70 -28.94 -17.19
CA ASP A 80 -11.84 -28.55 -16.35
C ASP A 80 -11.39 -27.77 -15.11
N VAL A 81 -12.22 -26.79 -14.71
CA VAL A 81 -11.95 -25.91 -13.57
C VAL A 81 -13.15 -25.97 -12.62
N LEU A 82 -12.89 -26.39 -11.38
CA LEU A 82 -13.86 -26.36 -10.29
C LEU A 82 -13.46 -25.24 -9.31
N GLY A 83 -14.37 -24.30 -9.05
CA GLY A 83 -14.22 -23.26 -8.03
C GLY A 83 -14.95 -23.65 -6.74
N TYR A 84 -14.31 -23.41 -5.59
CA TYR A 84 -14.87 -23.61 -4.25
C TYR A 84 -15.53 -22.34 -3.72
#